data_AF-A0A1Q2T976-F1
#
_entry.id   AF-A0A1Q2T976-F1
#
_cell.length_a   1.000
_cell.length_b   1.000
_cell.length_c   1.000
_cell.angle_alpha   90.00
_cell.angle_beta   90.00
_cell.angle_gamma   90.00
#
_symmetry.space_group_name_H-M   'P 1'
#
loop_
_entity.id
_entity.type
_entity.pdbx_description
1 polymer ?
#
loop_
_entity_poly.entity_id
_entity_poly.type
_entity_poly.pdbx_seq_one_letter_code
_entity_poly.pdbx_strand_id
1 'polypeptide(L)'
;MTYFVSLLLMALIMGLIAVASNPTPYFAALGLMVAAGVGCGVLIGSGGPFLSLVLFLIYLGGMLVVFAYSAALAAEPFPEAWGSRSVMGYVLVYLLGVALAGGFFWGGWHEGSWTAVDDLKEFSVLRGDVGGVAMMYSFGGSMLVICAWVLLLTLLVVLELTRGLSRGTLRAV
;
A
#
# COMPACT_ATOMS: atom_id res chain seq x y z
N MET A 1 -23.73 -2.00 -3.77
CA MET A 1 -22.43 -1.50 -3.29
C MET A 1 -21.55 -2.62 -2.74
N THR A 2 -22.07 -3.52 -1.91
CA THR A 2 -21.33 -4.66 -1.32
C THR A 2 -20.57 -5.51 -2.35
N TYR A 3 -21.21 -5.93 -3.45
CA TYR A 3 -20.56 -6.73 -4.50
C TYR A 3 -19.42 -6.00 -5.23
N PHE A 4 -19.53 -4.68 -5.40
CA PHE A 4 -18.48 -3.90 -6.04
C PHE A 4 -17.24 -3.81 -5.14
N VAL A 5 -17.44 -3.51 -3.84
CA VAL A 5 -16.34 -3.46 -2.88
C VAL A 5 -15.74 -4.84 -2.64
N SER A 6 -16.54 -5.92 -2.65
CA SER A 6 -15.99 -7.28 -2.57
C SER A 6 -15.13 -7.63 -3.79
N LEU A 7 -15.53 -7.23 -4.99
CA LEU A 7 -14.68 -7.38 -6.19
C LEU A 7 -13.38 -6.58 -6.07
N LEU A 8 -13.43 -5.36 -5.52
CA LEU A 8 -12.23 -4.57 -5.24
C LEU A 8 -11.33 -5.23 -4.19
N LEU A 9 -11.87 -5.81 -3.13
CA LEU A 9 -11.06 -6.57 -2.15
C LEU A 9 -10.39 -7.78 -2.78
N MET A 10 -11.09 -8.53 -3.63
CA MET A 10 -10.50 -9.65 -4.36
C MET A 10 -9.39 -9.18 -5.30
N ALA A 11 -9.60 -8.07 -6.01
CA ALA A 11 -8.57 -7.46 -6.84
C ALA A 11 -7.36 -6.95 -6.03
N LEU A 12 -7.59 -6.43 -4.81
CA LEU A 12 -6.54 -6.03 -3.88
C LEU A 12 -5.68 -7.23 -3.47
N ILE A 13 -6.32 -8.35 -3.10
CA ILE A 13 -5.64 -9.60 -2.75
C ILE A 13 -4.78 -10.08 -3.93
N MET A 14 -5.32 -10.09 -5.15
CA MET A 14 -4.56 -10.46 -6.34
C MET A 14 -3.36 -9.53 -6.58
N GLY A 15 -3.52 -8.23 -6.38
CA GLY A 15 -2.43 -7.25 -6.45
C GLY A 15 -1.34 -7.49 -5.41
N LEU A 16 -1.71 -7.87 -4.18
CA LEU A 16 -0.76 -8.22 -3.12
C LEU A 16 -0.01 -9.52 -3.41
N ILE A 17 -0.69 -10.56 -3.93
CA ILE A 17 -0.05 -11.82 -4.34
C ILE A 17 0.99 -11.56 -5.44
N ALA A 18 0.66 -10.71 -6.40
CA ALA A 18 1.55 -10.29 -7.48
C ALA A 18 2.85 -9.63 -6.99
N VAL A 19 2.82 -8.96 -5.84
CA VAL A 19 4.00 -8.33 -5.22
C VAL A 19 4.73 -9.35 -4.33
N ALA A 20 3.98 -10.15 -3.56
CA ALA A 20 4.52 -11.15 -2.64
C ALA A 20 5.23 -12.32 -3.33
N SER A 21 4.91 -12.58 -4.60
CA SER A 21 5.58 -13.60 -5.42
C SER A 21 7.02 -13.26 -5.81
N ASN A 22 7.57 -12.15 -5.29
CA ASN A 22 8.93 -11.67 -5.51
C ASN A 22 9.35 -11.65 -7.00
N PRO A 23 8.57 -11.04 -7.90
CA PRO A 23 9.05 -10.79 -9.25
C PRO A 23 10.12 -9.69 -9.23
N THR A 24 10.79 -9.44 -10.36
CA THR A 24 11.73 -8.32 -10.44
C THR A 24 11.09 -6.97 -10.10
N PRO A 25 11.86 -6.01 -9.56
CA PRO A 25 11.32 -4.77 -8.98
C PRO A 25 10.36 -3.99 -9.89
N TYR A 26 10.56 -4.02 -11.21
CA TYR A 26 9.65 -3.35 -12.15
C TYR A 26 8.25 -3.97 -12.18
N PHE A 27 8.16 -5.30 -12.26
CA PHE A 27 6.86 -5.98 -12.25
C PHE A 27 6.22 -5.93 -10.86
N ALA A 28 7.03 -5.95 -9.80
CA ALA A 28 6.55 -5.71 -8.44
C ALA A 28 5.95 -4.30 -8.31
N ALA A 29 6.59 -3.26 -8.85
CA ALA A 29 6.08 -1.88 -8.84
C ALA A 29 4.71 -1.78 -9.52
N LEU A 30 4.52 -2.47 -10.66
CA LEU A 30 3.23 -2.50 -11.35
C LEU A 30 2.15 -3.21 -10.53
N GLY A 31 2.44 -4.36 -9.93
CA GLY A 31 1.51 -5.04 -9.02
C GLY A 31 1.11 -4.16 -7.84
N LEU A 32 2.09 -3.44 -7.29
CA LEU A 32 1.92 -2.52 -6.17
C LEU A 32 1.10 -1.27 -6.55
N MET A 33 1.27 -0.75 -7.76
CA MET A 33 0.44 0.33 -8.32
C MET A 33 -1.02 -0.09 -8.45
N VAL A 34 -1.27 -1.29 -8.96
CA VAL A 34 -2.64 -1.84 -9.07
C VAL A 34 -3.24 -2.05 -7.68
N ALA A 35 -2.49 -2.64 -6.74
CA ALA A 35 -2.95 -2.85 -5.37
C ALA A 35 -3.32 -1.54 -4.68
N ALA A 36 -2.46 -0.51 -4.77
CA ALA A 36 -2.73 0.79 -4.19
C ALA A 36 -3.91 1.52 -4.86
N GLY A 37 -4.03 1.47 -6.19
CA GLY A 37 -5.16 2.05 -6.92
C GLY A 37 -6.50 1.40 -6.54
N VAL A 38 -6.53 0.08 -6.46
CA VAL A 38 -7.71 -0.68 -6.00
C VAL A 38 -8.01 -0.37 -4.53
N GLY A 39 -6.98 -0.26 -3.69
CA GLY A 39 -7.09 0.14 -2.29
C GLY A 39 -7.72 1.53 -2.11
N CYS A 40 -7.39 2.50 -2.96
CA CYS A 40 -8.08 3.79 -2.99
C CYS A 40 -9.58 3.62 -3.28
N GLY A 41 -9.94 2.75 -4.22
CA GLY A 41 -11.35 2.44 -4.53
C GLY A 41 -12.10 1.86 -3.34
N VAL A 42 -11.45 0.97 -2.56
CA VAL A 42 -12.02 0.41 -1.32
C VAL A 42 -12.24 1.52 -0.28
N LEU A 43 -11.26 2.40 -0.08
CA LEU A 43 -11.35 3.52 0.88
C LEU A 43 -12.46 4.51 0.51
N ILE A 44 -12.60 4.83 -0.77
CA ILE A 44 -13.69 5.68 -1.26
C ILE A 44 -15.03 5.00 -1.00
N GLY A 45 -15.14 3.70 -1.29
CA GLY A 45 -16.33 2.89 -1.04
C GLY A 45 -16.69 2.76 0.45
N SER A 46 -15.72 2.92 1.35
CA SER A 46 -15.93 2.84 2.81
C SER A 46 -16.06 4.19 3.50
N GLY A 47 -16.05 5.30 2.76
CA GLY A 47 -16.29 6.62 3.33
C GLY A 47 -15.08 7.52 3.57
N GLY A 48 -13.88 7.13 3.11
CA GLY A 48 -12.61 7.82 3.40
C GLY A 48 -11.96 8.46 2.18
N PRO A 49 -12.52 9.55 1.61
CA PRO A 49 -11.96 10.18 0.42
C PRO A 49 -10.61 10.87 0.71
N PHE A 50 -10.42 11.47 1.89
CA PHE A 50 -9.16 12.13 2.23
C PHE A 50 -8.05 11.09 2.42
N LEU A 51 -8.32 10.00 3.15
CA LEU A 51 -7.37 8.88 3.26
C LEU A 51 -7.03 8.27 1.90
N SER A 52 -8.00 8.15 0.99
CA SER A 52 -7.74 7.67 -0.38
C SER A 52 -6.81 8.60 -1.16
N LEU A 53 -6.97 9.92 -1.02
CA LEU A 53 -6.10 10.91 -1.66
C LEU A 53 -4.70 10.90 -1.07
N VAL A 54 -4.57 10.75 0.24
CA VAL A 54 -3.26 10.61 0.90
C VAL A 54 -2.55 9.34 0.42
N LEU A 55 -3.24 8.21 0.33
CA LEU A 55 -2.68 6.97 -0.23
C LEU A 55 -2.26 7.18 -1.68
N PHE A 56 -3.12 7.76 -2.52
CA PHE A 56 -2.80 8.04 -3.91
C PHE A 56 -1.57 8.94 -4.04
N LEU A 57 -1.51 10.06 -3.33
CA LEU A 57 -0.43 11.04 -3.45
C LEU A 57 0.89 10.54 -2.87
N ILE A 58 0.89 10.00 -1.64
CA ILE A 58 2.13 9.61 -0.97
C ILE A 58 2.64 8.27 -1.53
N TYR A 59 1.74 7.32 -1.75
CA TYR A 59 2.12 5.98 -2.17
C TYR A 59 2.37 5.91 -3.68
N LEU A 60 1.36 6.23 -4.51
CA LEU A 60 1.51 6.18 -5.97
C LEU A 60 2.37 7.34 -6.48
N GLY A 61 2.19 8.55 -5.95
CA GLY A 61 2.92 9.73 -6.40
C GLY A 61 4.34 9.85 -5.83
N GLY A 62 4.55 9.49 -4.56
CA GLY A 62 5.83 9.62 -3.88
C GLY A 62 6.68 8.36 -3.95
N MET A 63 6.28 7.34 -3.18
CA MET A 63 7.11 6.16 -2.95
C MET A 63 7.28 5.30 -4.20
N LEU A 64 6.23 5.11 -5.02
CA LEU A 64 6.36 4.33 -6.25
C LEU A 64 7.27 4.99 -7.29
N VAL A 65 7.30 6.32 -7.37
CA VAL A 65 8.18 7.02 -8.31
C VAL A 65 9.65 6.81 -7.94
N VAL A 66 9.99 6.96 -6.66
CA VAL A 66 11.34 6.69 -6.16
C VAL A 66 11.69 5.21 -6.33
N PHE A 67 10.75 4.31 -6.03
CA PHE A 67 10.95 2.87 -6.22
C PHE A 67 11.20 2.50 -7.68
N ALA A 68 10.42 3.05 -8.61
CA ALA A 68 10.62 2.84 -10.05
C ALA A 68 11.96 3.40 -10.53
N TYR A 69 12.40 4.54 -9.99
CA TYR A 69 13.72 5.11 -10.30
C TYR A 69 14.86 4.22 -9.79
N SER A 70 14.78 3.73 -8.56
CA SER A 70 15.78 2.79 -8.02
C SER A 70 15.77 1.44 -8.75
N ALA A 71 14.59 0.92 -9.10
CA ALA A 71 14.46 -0.25 -9.95
C ALA A 71 15.11 -0.03 -11.33
N ALA A 72 14.95 1.17 -11.90
CA ALA A 72 15.60 1.56 -13.15
C ALA A 72 17.13 1.52 -13.08
N LEU A 73 17.71 1.88 -11.94
CA LEU A 73 19.15 1.84 -11.71
C LEU A 73 19.67 0.43 -11.42
N ALA A 74 18.84 -0.45 -10.86
CA ALA A 74 19.17 -1.83 -10.52
C ALA A 74 18.73 -2.84 -11.60
N ALA A 75 18.54 -2.37 -12.85
CA ALA A 75 18.05 -3.18 -13.95
C ALA A 75 18.99 -4.33 -14.31
N GLU A 76 18.58 -5.56 -14.06
CA GLU A 76 19.29 -6.73 -14.58
C GLU A 76 18.89 -7.00 -16.05
N PRO A 77 19.83 -7.47 -16.91
CA PRO A 77 19.57 -7.69 -18.34
C PRO A 77 18.54 -8.79 -18.64
N PHE A 78 18.28 -9.71 -17.70
CA PHE A 78 17.28 -10.76 -17.82
C PHE A 78 16.29 -10.71 -16.66
N PRO A 79 15.29 -9.82 -16.71
CA PRO A 79 14.37 -9.67 -15.59
C PRO A 79 13.46 -10.90 -15.44
N GLU A 80 13.41 -11.48 -14.24
CA GLU A 80 12.39 -12.47 -13.90
C GLU A 80 11.00 -11.83 -13.96
N ALA A 81 10.25 -12.17 -15.00
CA ALA A 81 8.85 -11.81 -15.17
C ALA A 81 7.94 -12.80 -14.43
N TRP A 82 6.64 -12.47 -14.33
CA TRP A 82 5.62 -13.35 -13.73
C TRP A 82 5.51 -14.72 -14.40
N GLY A 83 5.90 -14.83 -15.68
CA GLY A 83 5.92 -16.10 -16.41
C GLY A 83 7.11 -17.02 -16.11
N SER A 84 8.06 -16.59 -15.28
CA SER A 84 9.18 -17.44 -14.86
C SER A 84 8.68 -18.58 -13.96
N ARG A 85 9.33 -19.75 -14.04
CA ARG A 85 8.91 -20.94 -13.29
C ARG A 85 8.99 -20.74 -11.77
N SER A 86 9.96 -19.95 -11.31
CA SER A 86 10.14 -19.58 -9.89
C SER A 86 8.95 -18.77 -9.38
N VAL A 87 8.65 -17.64 -10.02
CA VAL A 87 7.56 -16.73 -9.64
C VAL A 87 6.21 -17.41 -9.74
N MET A 88 5.98 -18.20 -10.81
CA MET A 88 4.74 -18.97 -10.98
C MET A 88 4.50 -19.94 -9.81
N GLY A 89 5.57 -20.59 -9.32
CA GLY A 89 5.50 -21.46 -8.14
C GLY A 89 5.04 -20.70 -6.89
N TYR A 90 5.61 -19.51 -6.64
CA TYR A 90 5.19 -18.67 -5.52
C TYR A 90 3.74 -18.20 -5.66
N VAL A 91 3.32 -17.75 -6.85
CA VAL A 91 1.93 -17.34 -7.11
C VAL A 91 0.95 -18.47 -6.78
N LEU A 92 1.24 -19.70 -7.23
CA LEU A 92 0.40 -20.86 -6.93
C LEU A 92 0.31 -21.14 -5.43
N VAL A 93 1.44 -21.11 -4.71
CA VAL A 93 1.48 -21.32 -3.26
C VAL A 93 0.65 -20.26 -2.53
N TYR A 94 0.80 -18.98 -2.89
CA TYR A 94 0.02 -17.91 -2.27
C TYR A 94 -1.47 -18.00 -2.60
N LEU A 95 -1.83 -18.33 -3.85
CA LEU A 95 -3.22 -18.53 -4.24
C LEU A 95 -3.85 -19.71 -3.47
N LEU A 96 -3.15 -20.84 -3.37
CA LEU A 96 -3.59 -22.00 -2.59
C LEU A 96 -3.74 -21.64 -1.12
N GLY A 97 -2.76 -20.94 -0.53
CA GLY A 97 -2.81 -20.49 0.87
C GLY A 97 -4.01 -19.59 1.15
N VAL A 98 -4.27 -18.61 0.29
CA VAL A 98 -5.43 -17.72 0.42
C VAL A 98 -6.74 -18.48 0.23
N ALA A 99 -6.83 -19.38 -0.74
CA ALA A 99 -8.03 -20.19 -0.97
C ALA A 99 -8.32 -21.14 0.19
N LEU A 100 -7.30 -21.80 0.75
CA LEU A 100 -7.43 -22.68 1.91
C LEU A 100 -7.84 -21.89 3.16
N ALA A 101 -7.22 -20.73 3.41
CA ALA A 101 -7.62 -19.85 4.49
C ALA A 101 -9.07 -19.39 4.32
N GLY A 102 -9.43 -18.89 3.13
CA GLY A 102 -10.81 -18.47 2.82
C GLY A 102 -11.82 -19.60 2.99
N GLY A 103 -11.49 -20.82 2.57
CA GLY A 103 -12.34 -22.00 2.75
C GLY A 103 -12.49 -22.46 4.20
N PHE A 104 -11.41 -22.39 4.99
CA PHE A 104 -11.44 -22.72 6.42
C PHE A 104 -12.27 -21.69 7.22
N PHE A 105 -12.15 -20.41 6.86
CA PHE A 105 -12.90 -19.32 7.50
C PHE A 105 -14.29 -19.08 6.89
N TRP A 106 -14.75 -19.94 5.97
CA TRP A 106 -16.03 -19.76 5.28
C TRP A 106 -17.25 -19.93 6.21
N GLY A 107 -17.12 -20.73 7.28
CA GLY A 107 -18.19 -20.98 8.24
C GLY A 107 -18.34 -19.87 9.26
N GLY A 108 -19.42 -19.09 9.19
CA GLY A 108 -19.83 -18.14 10.25
C GLY A 108 -19.75 -16.65 9.89
N TRP A 109 -19.38 -16.30 8.66
CA TRP A 109 -19.34 -14.90 8.17
C TRP A 109 -20.62 -14.44 7.47
N HIS A 110 -21.68 -15.23 7.54
CA HIS A 110 -23.00 -14.83 7.08
C HIS A 110 -23.82 -14.42 8.29
N GLU A 111 -23.77 -13.12 8.61
CA GLU A 111 -24.85 -12.30 9.19
C GLU A 111 -24.21 -11.07 9.85
N GLY A 112 -24.28 -9.92 9.17
CA GLY A 112 -24.07 -8.63 9.84
C GLY A 112 -23.15 -7.65 9.13
N SER A 113 -23.79 -6.68 8.46
CA SER A 113 -23.35 -5.28 8.46
C SER A 113 -22.00 -4.96 7.79
N TRP A 114 -21.95 -5.11 6.46
CA TRP A 114 -21.23 -4.11 5.67
C TRP A 114 -22.18 -2.96 5.29
N THR A 115 -22.90 -2.46 6.31
CA THR A 115 -23.55 -1.15 6.22
C THR A 115 -22.44 -0.15 6.38
N ALA A 116 -22.14 0.62 5.33
CA ALA A 116 -21.25 1.76 5.46
C ALA A 116 -21.79 2.60 6.61
N VAL A 117 -20.97 2.85 7.64
CA VAL A 117 -21.34 3.65 8.81
C VAL A 117 -21.84 5.05 8.40
N ASP A 118 -21.54 5.49 7.18
CA ASP A 118 -22.06 6.71 6.56
C ASP A 118 -23.59 6.69 6.31
N ASP A 119 -24.24 5.54 6.05
CA ASP A 119 -25.70 5.49 5.80
C ASP A 119 -26.53 5.74 7.07
N LEU A 120 -25.94 5.59 8.26
CA LEU A 120 -26.60 5.92 9.54
C LEU A 120 -26.39 7.39 9.95
N LYS A 121 -25.62 8.15 9.17
CA LYS A 121 -25.13 9.49 9.52
C LYS A 121 -25.65 10.56 8.56
N GLU A 122 -26.86 10.39 8.04
CA GLU A 122 -27.56 11.34 7.15
C GLU A 122 -27.63 12.79 7.70
N PHE A 123 -27.39 12.99 9.01
CA PHE A 123 -27.43 14.31 9.67
C PHE A 123 -26.07 14.96 9.95
N SER A 124 -24.93 14.36 9.58
CA SER A 124 -23.62 15.02 9.79
C SER A 124 -23.14 15.75 8.54
N VAL A 125 -23.05 17.08 8.63
CA VAL A 125 -22.49 17.95 7.56
C VAL A 125 -20.99 17.70 7.35
N LEU A 126 -20.29 17.22 8.38
CA LEU A 126 -18.86 16.89 8.33
C LEU A 126 -18.65 15.38 8.30
N ARG A 127 -17.98 14.91 7.24
CA ARG A 127 -17.51 13.52 7.13
C ARG A 127 -16.45 13.25 8.19
N GLY A 128 -16.49 12.06 8.81
CA GLY A 128 -15.58 11.69 9.90
C GLY A 128 -14.10 11.81 9.53
N ASP A 129 -13.76 11.55 8.26
CA ASP A 129 -12.39 11.67 7.73
C ASP A 129 -11.84 13.10 7.87
N VAL A 130 -12.59 14.11 7.42
CA VAL A 130 -12.19 15.53 7.51
C VAL A 130 -12.17 16.03 8.95
N GLY A 131 -13.13 15.58 9.77
CA GLY A 131 -13.14 15.89 11.21
C GLY A 131 -11.92 15.32 11.93
N GLY A 132 -11.50 14.10 11.58
CA GLY A 132 -10.28 13.47 12.09
C GLY A 132 -9.03 14.29 11.79
N VAL A 133 -8.89 14.82 10.58
CA VAL A 133 -7.77 15.70 10.19
C VAL A 133 -7.72 16.96 11.05
N ALA A 134 -8.87 17.60 11.30
CA ALA A 134 -8.94 18.78 12.17
C ALA A 134 -8.48 18.46 13.60
N MET A 135 -8.84 17.29 14.12
CA MET A 135 -8.43 16.82 15.45
C MET A 135 -6.92 16.54 15.55
N MET A 136 -6.27 16.14 14.46
CA MET A 136 -4.81 15.98 14.43
C MET A 136 -4.08 17.31 14.68
N TYR A 137 -4.60 18.42 14.15
CA TYR A 137 -3.98 19.73 14.33
C TYR A 137 -4.34 20.41 15.65
N SER A 138 -5.45 20.03 16.29
CA SER A 138 -5.85 20.59 17.58
C SER A 138 -5.23 19.84 18.76
N PHE A 139 -5.66 18.61 19.02
CA PHE A 139 -5.20 17.80 20.14
C PHE A 139 -3.99 16.92 19.78
N GLY A 140 -3.78 16.62 18.50
CA GLY A 140 -2.70 15.74 18.02
C GLY A 140 -1.33 16.40 17.85
N GLY A 141 -1.15 17.66 18.29
CA GLY A 141 0.08 18.43 18.04
C GLY A 141 1.36 17.76 18.52
N SER A 142 1.34 17.08 19.68
CA SER A 142 2.51 16.35 20.19
C SER A 142 2.94 15.21 19.26
N MET A 143 1.98 14.47 18.71
CA MET A 143 2.24 13.40 17.74
C MET A 143 2.82 13.95 16.44
N LEU A 144 2.34 15.11 15.97
CA LEU A 144 2.88 15.78 14.78
C LEU A 144 4.34 16.21 14.97
N VAL A 145 4.70 16.73 16.14
CA VAL A 145 6.10 17.10 16.47
C VAL A 145 7.00 15.87 16.46
N ILE A 146 6.56 14.75 17.05
CA ILE A 146 7.32 13.49 17.04
C ILE A 146 7.48 12.98 15.60
N CYS A 147 6.42 12.97 14.80
CA CYS A 147 6.49 12.58 13.38
C CYS A 147 7.49 13.44 12.59
N ALA A 148 7.41 14.77 12.73
CA ALA A 148 8.32 15.69 12.04
C ALA A 148 9.78 15.47 12.49
N TRP A 149 10.00 15.22 13.78
CA TRP A 149 11.32 14.92 14.32
C TRP A 149 11.89 13.61 13.74
N VAL A 150 11.10 12.54 13.70
CA VAL A 150 11.51 11.27 13.09
C VAL A 150 11.84 11.46 11.61
N LEU A 151 11.01 12.18 10.85
CA LEU A 151 11.27 12.45 9.44
C LEU A 151 12.57 13.25 9.25
N LEU A 152 12.84 14.26 10.07
CA LEU A 152 14.10 15.01 10.04
C LEU A 152 15.30 14.11 10.33
N LEU A 153 15.20 13.24 11.34
CA LEU A 153 16.26 12.26 11.64
C LEU A 153 16.47 11.29 10.48
N THR A 154 15.40 10.77 9.85
CA THR A 154 15.54 9.89 8.68
C THR A 154 16.24 10.60 7.52
N LEU A 155 15.95 11.88 7.28
CA LEU A 155 16.62 12.68 6.26
C LEU A 155 18.13 12.78 6.53
N LEU A 156 18.53 13.08 7.77
CA LEU A 156 19.94 13.15 8.16
C LEU A 156 20.63 11.80 8.01
N VAL A 157 19.97 10.71 8.41
CA VAL A 157 20.49 9.35 8.24
C VAL A 157 20.71 9.03 6.76
N VAL A 158 19.72 9.27 5.90
CA VAL A 158 19.84 9.01 4.45
C VAL A 158 20.94 9.89 3.84
N LEU A 159 21.07 11.14 4.28
CA LEU A 159 22.09 12.07 3.79
C LEU A 159 23.51 11.64 4.20
N GLU A 160 23.72 11.15 5.42
CA GLU A 160 25.02 10.61 5.84
C GLU A 160 25.34 9.26 5.17
N LEU A 161 24.35 8.38 4.99
CA LEU A 161 24.51 7.12 4.25
C LEU A 161 24.92 7.36 2.79
N THR A 162 24.29 8.32 2.12
CA THR A 162 24.62 8.66 0.73
C THR A 162 25.92 9.46 0.60
N ARG A 163 26.32 10.25 1.60
CA ARG A 163 27.63 10.92 1.66
C ARG A 163 28.81 9.96 1.75
N GLY A 164 28.59 8.75 2.27
CA GLY A 164 29.60 7.69 2.41
C GLY A 164 30.33 7.31 1.11
N LEU A 165 29.70 7.52 -0.06
CA LEU A 165 30.33 7.36 -1.39
C LEU A 165 31.55 8.27 -1.62
N SER A 166 31.68 9.38 -0.87
CA SER A 166 32.78 10.35 -1.02
C SER A 166 33.93 10.17 -0.03
N ARG A 167 33.74 9.46 1.09
CA ARG A 167 34.73 9.39 2.20
C ARG A 167 34.89 8.01 2.89
N GLY A 168 34.14 6.98 2.51
CA GLY A 168 34.20 5.63 3.10
C GLY A 168 34.72 4.54 2.16
N THR A 169 35.07 3.38 2.73
CA THR A 169 35.52 2.15 2.03
C THR A 169 34.45 1.46 1.17
N LEU A 170 33.22 2.02 1.14
CA LEU A 170 32.14 1.61 0.23
C LEU A 170 32.31 2.23 -1.17
N ARG A 171 33.54 2.21 -1.69
CA ARG A 171 33.77 2.25 -3.13
C ARG A 171 33.82 0.81 -3.61
N ALA A 172 32.66 0.27 -3.95
CA ALA A 172 32.58 -0.87 -4.83
C ALA A 172 31.35 -0.69 -5.72
N VAL A 173 31.68 -0.48 -7.00
CA VAL A 173 30.82 -0.38 -8.20
C VAL A 173 30.24 1.01 -8.47
#